data_AF-A0A127SD46-F1
#
_entry.id   AF-A0A127SD46-F1
#
_cell.length_a   1.000
_cell.length_b   1.000
_cell.length_c   1.000
_cell.angle_alpha   90.00
_cell.angle_beta   90.00
_cell.angle_gamma   90.00
#
_symmetry.space_group_name_H-M   'P 1'
#
loop_
_entity.id
_entity.type
_entity.pdbx_description
1 polymer ?
#
loop_
_entity_poly.entity_id
_entity_poly.type
_entity_poly.pdbx_seq_one_letter_code
_entity_poly.pdbx_strand_id
1 'polypeptide(L)'
;LQKMNIPTIIFINKIDQNGIDLQRVYQSIKDKLTSDMIVMQEVSLSPQISMTDISDLDKWDMIISGSDELLERYVAEDSLDIQELQYEKCKRTRCCSLFPVYHGSAKDNLGTEKLIEAVTETFITETDDIQSELCGYVFKVEYTERKKRLSYLRLYHGTLHLRDTLLLSKKKKIKITEMCIPSNGEIVPADHACPGEIVILALF
;
A
#
# COMPACT_ATOMS: atom_id res chain seq x y z
N LEU A 1 5.01 0.77 -11.64
CA LEU A 1 3.97 0.25 -10.72
C LEU A 1 2.96 -0.59 -11.48
N GLN A 2 2.26 -0.02 -12.48
CA GLN A 2 1.35 -0.78 -13.36
C GLN A 2 1.99 -2.02 -14.02
N LYS A 3 3.20 -1.90 -14.60
CA LYS A 3 3.91 -3.06 -15.19
C LYS A 3 4.22 -4.19 -14.21
N MET A 4 4.25 -3.90 -12.90
CA MET A 4 4.49 -4.88 -11.84
C MET A 4 3.20 -5.26 -11.09
N ASN A 5 2.03 -4.80 -11.57
CA ASN A 5 0.73 -4.99 -10.94
C ASN A 5 0.75 -4.69 -9.43
N ILE A 6 1.34 -3.54 -9.06
CA ILE A 6 1.41 -3.09 -7.67
C ILE A 6 0.21 -2.18 -7.40
N PRO A 7 -0.72 -2.58 -6.51
CA PRO A 7 -1.82 -1.74 -6.03
C PRO A 7 -1.30 -0.40 -5.52
N THR A 8 -1.93 0.71 -5.90
CA THR A 8 -1.38 2.06 -5.66
C THR A 8 -2.46 3.04 -5.24
N ILE A 9 -2.18 3.81 -4.18
CA ILE A 9 -2.92 5.01 -3.79
C ILE A 9 -2.06 6.23 -4.17
N ILE A 10 -2.69 7.30 -4.66
CA ILE A 10 -2.02 8.57 -4.97
C ILE A 10 -2.26 9.55 -3.81
N PHE A 11 -1.19 10.14 -3.29
CA PHE A 11 -1.27 11.18 -2.26
C PHE A 11 -0.66 12.49 -2.76
N ILE A 12 -1.47 13.54 -2.86
CA ILE A 12 -1.04 14.89 -3.23
C ILE A 12 -0.65 15.62 -1.95
N ASN A 13 0.66 15.70 -1.72
CA ASN A 13 1.23 16.39 -0.57
C ASN A 13 1.46 17.89 -0.85
N LYS A 14 1.61 18.67 0.21
CA LYS A 14 1.93 20.11 0.22
C LYS A 14 0.82 21.01 -0.32
N ILE A 15 -0.43 20.68 -0.02
CA ILE A 15 -1.58 21.52 -0.40
C ILE A 15 -1.61 22.87 0.34
N ASP A 16 -0.73 23.07 1.33
CA ASP A 16 -0.49 24.33 2.04
C ASP A 16 0.27 25.38 1.22
N GLN A 17 0.80 25.01 0.05
CA GLN A 17 1.55 25.95 -0.78
C GLN A 17 0.66 27.00 -1.44
N ASN A 18 1.02 28.27 -1.28
CA ASN A 18 0.40 29.37 -1.98
C ASN A 18 0.44 29.16 -3.50
N GLY A 19 -0.72 29.32 -4.14
CA GLY A 19 -0.86 29.18 -5.59
C GLY A 19 -0.96 27.74 -6.08
N ILE A 20 -1.23 26.76 -5.20
CA ILE A 20 -1.55 25.41 -5.66
C ILE A 20 -2.84 25.41 -6.49
N ASP A 21 -2.77 24.75 -7.64
CA ASP A 21 -3.90 24.52 -8.53
C ASP A 21 -4.14 23.01 -8.63
N LEU A 22 -5.08 22.52 -7.82
CA LEU A 22 -5.42 21.09 -7.77
C LEU A 22 -5.97 20.59 -9.10
N GLN A 23 -6.71 21.41 -9.84
CA GLN A 23 -7.27 21.01 -11.13
C GLN A 23 -6.15 20.74 -12.14
N ARG A 24 -5.12 21.59 -12.16
CA ARG A 24 -3.94 21.36 -12.99
C ARG A 24 -3.16 20.11 -12.56
N VAL A 25 -3.07 19.83 -11.27
CA VAL A 25 -2.46 18.59 -10.76
C VAL A 25 -3.24 17.36 -11.21
N TYR A 26 -4.57 17.38 -11.07
CA TYR A 26 -5.46 16.31 -11.54
C TYR A 26 -5.31 16.05 -13.04
N GLN A 27 -5.27 17.12 -13.84
CA GLN A 27 -5.06 16.98 -15.28
C GLN A 27 -3.69 16.37 -15.58
N SER A 28 -2.63 16.80 -14.89
CA SER A 28 -1.30 16.21 -15.09
C SER A 28 -1.23 14.74 -14.66
N ILE A 29 -2.01 14.31 -13.65
CA ILE A 29 -2.11 12.89 -13.28
C ILE A 29 -2.81 12.12 -14.40
N LYS A 30 -3.92 12.64 -14.92
CA LYS A 30 -4.65 12.03 -16.04
C LYS A 30 -3.78 11.86 -17.29
N ASP A 31 -3.05 12.91 -17.67
CA ASP A 31 -2.27 12.92 -18.90
C ASP A 31 -1.01 12.05 -18.83
N LYS A 32 -0.39 11.93 -17.65
CA LYS A 32 0.95 11.31 -17.50
C LYS A 32 0.96 9.99 -16.75
N LEU A 33 -0.04 9.73 -15.92
CA LEU A 33 -0.06 8.57 -15.02
C LEU A 33 -1.23 7.65 -15.31
N THR A 34 -2.47 8.14 -15.18
CA THR A 34 -3.67 7.30 -15.32
C THR A 34 -4.95 8.13 -15.43
N SER A 35 -5.84 7.74 -16.35
CA SER A 35 -7.20 8.27 -16.42
C SER A 35 -8.13 7.67 -15.36
N ASP A 36 -7.80 6.49 -14.84
CA ASP A 36 -8.65 5.70 -13.93
C ASP A 36 -8.45 6.11 -12.48
N MET A 37 -8.47 7.43 -12.21
CA MET A 37 -8.31 7.97 -10.87
C MET A 37 -9.65 8.44 -10.30
N ILE A 38 -9.81 8.32 -8.98
CA ILE A 38 -10.95 8.89 -8.24
C ILE A 38 -10.44 9.79 -7.12
N VAL A 39 -10.98 11.01 -7.03
CA VAL A 39 -10.64 11.99 -6.00
C VAL A 39 -11.51 11.69 -4.78
N MET A 40 -10.90 11.22 -3.69
CA MET A 40 -11.63 10.74 -2.51
C MET A 40 -12.04 11.84 -1.53
N GLN A 41 -11.60 13.06 -1.76
CA GLN A 41 -11.76 14.17 -0.83
C GLN A 41 -12.05 15.47 -1.57
N GLU A 42 -12.98 16.24 -1.04
CA GLU A 42 -13.17 17.64 -1.40
C GLU A 42 -12.16 18.48 -0.64
N VAL A 43 -11.47 19.36 -1.35
CA VAL A 43 -10.45 20.23 -0.76
C VAL A 43 -10.85 21.67 -0.96
N SER A 44 -11.06 22.39 0.14
CA SER A 44 -11.14 23.85 0.14
C SER A 44 -9.79 24.41 0.56
N LEU A 45 -9.25 25.35 -0.21
CA LEU A 45 -7.95 25.98 0.04
C LEU A 45 -8.07 27.37 0.71
N SER A 46 -9.28 27.94 0.74
CA SER A 46 -9.53 29.30 1.23
C SER A 46 -10.87 29.38 1.97
N PRO A 47 -10.98 30.10 3.10
CA PRO A 47 -9.95 30.93 3.76
C PRO A 47 -8.92 30.13 4.57
N GLN A 48 -9.22 28.87 4.87
CA GLN A 48 -8.36 27.91 5.55
C GLN A 48 -8.47 26.58 4.83
N ILE A 49 -7.43 25.75 4.92
CA ILE A 49 -7.43 24.45 4.24
C ILE A 49 -8.32 23.49 5.01
N SER A 50 -9.32 22.93 4.33
CA SER A 50 -10.20 21.89 4.87
C SER A 50 -10.39 20.79 3.85
N MET A 51 -10.49 19.56 4.34
CA MET A 51 -10.73 18.38 3.51
C MET A 51 -11.87 17.56 4.09
N THR A 52 -12.78 17.11 3.24
CA THR A 52 -13.90 16.24 3.61
C THR A 52 -13.97 15.06 2.66
N ASP A 53 -14.19 13.86 3.19
CA ASP A 53 -14.35 12.66 2.36
C ASP A 53 -15.60 12.77 1.49
N ILE A 54 -15.57 12.22 0.28
CA ILE A 54 -16.73 12.28 -0.62
C ILE A 54 -17.91 11.46 -0.06
N SER A 55 -19.06 12.11 0.10
CA SER A 55 -20.31 11.47 0.51
C SER A 55 -21.36 11.40 -0.60
N ASP A 56 -21.23 12.26 -1.62
CA ASP A 56 -22.21 12.38 -2.70
C ASP A 56 -22.03 11.25 -3.72
N LEU A 57 -23.10 10.53 -4.04
CA LEU A 57 -23.09 9.42 -5.02
C LEU A 57 -22.57 9.85 -6.40
N ASP A 58 -22.84 11.10 -6.81
CA ASP A 58 -22.38 11.65 -8.10
C ASP A 58 -20.84 11.72 -8.21
N LYS A 59 -20.12 11.63 -7.09
CA LYS A 59 -18.64 11.60 -7.08
C LYS A 59 -18.09 10.19 -7.22
N TRP A 60 -18.96 9.19 -7.17
CA TRP A 60 -18.65 7.77 -7.30
C TRP A 60 -18.88 7.21 -8.71
N ASP A 61 -19.22 8.06 -9.70
CA ASP A 61 -19.44 7.68 -11.10
C ASP A 61 -18.39 6.72 -11.66
N MET A 62 -17.11 6.94 -11.37
CA MET A 62 -16.01 6.09 -11.84
C MET A 62 -16.08 4.66 -11.27
N ILE A 63 -16.56 4.50 -10.03
CA ILE A 63 -16.77 3.19 -9.40
C ILE A 63 -18.01 2.54 -9.97
N ILE A 64 -19.12 3.28 -9.99
CA ILE A 64 -20.44 2.81 -10.44
C ILE A 64 -20.36 2.33 -11.89
N SER A 65 -19.84 3.17 -12.80
CA SER A 65 -19.72 2.84 -14.22
C SER A 65 -18.74 1.71 -14.53
N GLY A 66 -17.85 1.36 -13.61
CA GLY A 66 -16.90 0.27 -13.79
C GLY A 66 -17.34 -1.08 -13.22
N SER A 67 -18.56 -1.17 -12.69
CA SER A 67 -19.18 -2.42 -12.25
C SER A 67 -20.57 -2.52 -12.86
N ASP A 68 -20.79 -3.54 -13.70
CA ASP A 68 -22.07 -3.75 -14.38
C ASP A 68 -23.23 -3.83 -13.36
N GLU A 69 -23.02 -4.52 -12.24
CA GLU A 69 -24.00 -4.67 -11.16
C GLU A 69 -24.35 -3.33 -10.49
N LEU A 70 -23.36 -2.49 -10.19
CA LEU A 70 -23.58 -1.18 -9.57
C LEU A 70 -24.24 -0.22 -10.55
N LEU A 71 -23.83 -0.26 -11.83
CA LEU A 71 -24.38 0.56 -12.89
C LEU A 71 -25.85 0.24 -13.15
N GLU A 72 -26.21 -1.04 -13.24
CA GLU A 72 -27.59 -1.48 -13.43
C GLU A 72 -28.49 -0.97 -12.30
N ARG A 73 -28.06 -1.10 -11.04
CA ARG A 73 -28.80 -0.60 -9.87
C ARG A 73 -28.90 0.93 -9.86
N TYR A 74 -27.83 1.64 -10.20
CA TYR A 74 -27.85 3.10 -10.29
C TYR A 74 -28.85 3.59 -11.33
N VAL A 75 -28.87 2.98 -12.53
CA VAL A 75 -29.80 3.32 -13.61
C VAL A 75 -31.25 2.98 -13.24
N ALA A 76 -31.47 1.93 -12.43
CA ALA A 76 -32.77 1.57 -11.89
C ALA A 76 -33.25 2.49 -10.75
N GLU A 77 -32.45 3.49 -10.35
CA GLU A 77 -32.69 4.36 -9.18
C GLU A 77 -32.79 3.58 -7.85
N ASP A 78 -32.15 2.41 -7.77
CA ASP A 78 -32.05 1.63 -6.54
C ASP A 78 -31.05 2.28 -5.57
N SER A 79 -31.26 2.07 -4.26
CA SER A 79 -30.34 2.58 -3.24
C SER A 79 -28.98 1.89 -3.32
N LEU A 80 -27.92 2.68 -3.48
CA LEU A 80 -26.53 2.24 -3.34
C LEU A 80 -26.00 2.63 -1.95
N ASP A 81 -25.29 1.72 -1.30
CA ASP A 81 -24.63 1.98 -0.03
C ASP A 81 -23.19 2.45 -0.24
N ILE A 82 -22.74 3.43 0.54
CA ILE A 82 -21.37 3.91 0.51
C ILE A 82 -20.39 2.78 0.85
N GLN A 83 -20.75 1.86 1.75
CA GLN A 83 -19.88 0.72 2.09
C GLN A 83 -19.63 -0.20 0.88
N GLU A 84 -20.64 -0.39 0.04
CA GLU A 84 -20.55 -1.18 -1.18
C GLU A 84 -19.60 -0.52 -2.19
N LEU A 85 -19.72 0.80 -2.36
CA LEU A 85 -18.84 1.58 -3.22
C LEU A 85 -17.38 1.58 -2.71
N GLN A 86 -17.18 1.66 -1.39
CA GLN A 86 -15.87 1.54 -0.76
C GLN A 86 -15.25 0.16 -0.99
N TYR A 87 -16.05 -0.90 -0.91
CA TYR A 87 -15.59 -2.26 -1.20
C TYR A 87 -15.13 -2.40 -2.65
N GLU A 88 -15.93 -1.94 -3.62
CA GLU A 88 -15.56 -2.00 -5.04
C GLU A 88 -14.33 -1.13 -5.34
N LYS A 89 -14.21 0.06 -4.71
CA LYS A 89 -12.98 0.88 -4.76
C LYS A 89 -11.76 0.06 -4.31
N CYS A 90 -11.81 -0.56 -3.14
CA CYS A 90 -10.68 -1.33 -2.59
C CYS A 90 -10.33 -2.52 -3.49
N LYS A 91 -11.33 -3.24 -4.01
CA LYS A 91 -11.15 -4.33 -4.97
C LYS A 91 -10.47 -3.86 -6.26
N ARG A 92 -10.97 -2.81 -6.91
CA ARG A 92 -10.38 -2.27 -8.15
C ARG A 92 -8.99 -1.68 -7.94
N THR A 93 -8.74 -1.06 -6.79
CA THR A 93 -7.41 -0.57 -6.42
C THR A 93 -6.41 -1.72 -6.30
N ARG A 94 -6.81 -2.85 -5.67
CA ARG A 94 -6.00 -4.08 -5.60
C ARG A 94 -5.79 -4.74 -6.97
N CYS A 95 -6.72 -4.60 -7.89
CA CYS A 95 -6.57 -5.06 -9.27
C CYS A 95 -5.82 -4.08 -10.18
N CYS A 96 -5.32 -2.95 -9.66
CA CYS A 96 -4.66 -1.89 -10.42
C CYS A 96 -5.52 -1.27 -11.54
N SER A 97 -6.85 -1.35 -11.44
CA SER A 97 -7.81 -0.80 -12.41
C SER A 97 -8.45 0.52 -11.95
N LEU A 98 -8.03 1.01 -10.78
CA LEU A 98 -8.46 2.27 -10.20
C LEU A 98 -7.38 2.81 -9.26
N PHE A 99 -7.21 4.12 -9.22
CA PHE A 99 -6.21 4.81 -8.40
C PHE A 99 -6.87 5.90 -7.54
N PRO A 100 -7.18 5.62 -6.27
CA PRO A 100 -7.77 6.63 -5.38
C PRO A 100 -6.74 7.70 -5.03
N VAL A 101 -7.20 8.95 -5.01
CA VAL A 101 -6.40 10.16 -4.77
C VAL A 101 -6.82 10.80 -3.46
N TYR A 102 -5.85 10.96 -2.56
CA TYR A 102 -5.98 11.66 -1.29
C TYR A 102 -5.06 12.88 -1.25
N HIS A 103 -5.30 13.79 -0.32
CA HIS A 103 -4.62 15.08 -0.23
C HIS A 103 -4.12 15.32 1.19
N GLY A 104 -3.10 16.16 1.31
CA GLY A 104 -2.70 16.64 2.62
C GLY A 104 -1.49 17.56 2.63
N SER A 105 -1.18 18.03 3.83
CA SER A 105 0.08 18.68 4.18
C SER A 105 0.72 17.85 5.27
N ALA A 106 1.74 17.06 4.92
CA ALA A 106 2.50 16.30 5.91
C ALA A 106 3.23 17.23 6.91
N LYS A 107 3.52 18.48 6.50
CA LYS A 107 4.14 19.48 7.36
C LYS A 107 3.19 19.92 8.48
N ASP A 108 1.91 20.06 8.16
CA ASP A 108 0.89 20.56 9.08
C ASP A 108 0.02 19.44 9.66
N ASN A 109 0.44 18.17 9.49
CA ASN A 109 -0.30 16.95 9.88
C ASN A 109 -1.74 16.90 9.34
N LEU A 110 -1.96 17.45 8.16
CA LEU A 110 -3.27 17.49 7.53
C LEU A 110 -3.39 16.33 6.54
N GLY A 111 -4.42 15.48 6.69
CA GLY A 111 -4.74 14.38 5.77
C GLY A 111 -3.90 13.10 5.94
N THR A 112 -2.95 13.07 6.87
CA THR A 112 -2.11 11.89 7.15
C THR A 112 -2.89 10.75 7.80
N GLU A 113 -3.83 11.05 8.70
CA GLU A 113 -4.72 10.04 9.30
C GLU A 113 -5.56 9.34 8.22
N LYS A 114 -6.18 10.12 7.32
CA LYS A 114 -6.94 9.60 6.18
C LYS A 114 -6.11 8.76 5.23
N LEU A 115 -4.84 9.12 5.01
CA LEU A 115 -3.94 8.29 4.23
C LEU A 115 -3.67 6.93 4.91
N ILE A 116 -3.48 6.91 6.23
CA ILE A 116 -3.25 5.67 6.99
C ILE A 116 -4.50 4.78 6.96
N GLU A 117 -5.69 5.35 7.16
CA GLU A 117 -6.97 4.65 7.02
C GLU A 117 -7.07 4.00 5.64
N ALA A 118 -6.88 4.78 4.58
CA ALA A 118 -6.97 4.30 3.20
C ALA A 118 -5.96 3.18 2.88
N VAL A 119 -4.72 3.29 3.38
CA VAL A 119 -3.69 2.25 3.24
C VAL A 119 -4.11 0.96 3.93
N THR A 120 -4.61 1.07 5.16
CA THR A 120 -5.00 -0.09 5.99
C THR A 120 -6.22 -0.81 5.42
N GLU A 121 -7.21 -0.06 4.91
CA GLU A 121 -8.42 -0.61 4.29
C GLU A 121 -8.14 -1.25 2.91
N THR A 122 -7.25 -0.65 2.13
CA THR A 122 -7.03 -1.05 0.73
C THR A 122 -6.02 -2.20 0.63
N PHE A 123 -4.95 -2.17 1.41
CA PHE A 123 -3.83 -3.11 1.30
C PHE A 123 -3.83 -4.16 2.40
N ILE A 124 -4.98 -4.80 2.58
CA ILE A 124 -5.11 -5.97 3.46
C ILE A 124 -4.15 -7.04 2.96
N THR A 125 -3.25 -7.48 3.85
CA THR A 125 -2.39 -8.62 3.55
C THR A 125 -3.20 -9.88 3.83
N GLU A 126 -3.61 -10.58 2.78
CA GLU A 126 -4.05 -11.96 2.91
C GLU A 126 -2.81 -12.81 3.25
N THR A 127 -2.43 -12.82 4.53
CA THR A 127 -1.58 -13.90 5.03
C THR A 127 -2.51 -15.09 5.23
N ASP A 128 -2.76 -15.82 4.15
CA ASP A 128 -3.29 -17.16 4.30
C ASP A 128 -2.29 -17.93 5.17
N ASP A 129 -2.71 -18.24 6.39
CA ASP A 129 -1.99 -19.05 7.38
C ASP A 129 -1.97 -20.53 6.93
N ILE A 130 -1.61 -20.75 5.67
CA ILE A 130 -1.35 -22.07 5.15
C ILE A 130 0.02 -22.42 5.71
N GLN A 131 0.08 -23.50 6.49
CA GLN A 131 1.30 -24.21 6.90
C GLN A 131 2.09 -24.67 5.67
N SER A 132 2.65 -23.71 4.96
CA SER A 132 3.39 -23.86 3.73
C SER A 132 4.87 -23.88 4.06
N GLU A 133 5.64 -24.57 3.22
CA GLU A 133 7.10 -24.57 3.34
C GLU A 133 7.65 -23.14 3.29
N LEU A 134 8.74 -22.91 4.03
CA LEU A 134 9.39 -21.62 4.12
C LEU A 134 9.74 -21.09 2.72
N CYS A 135 9.18 -19.93 2.38
CA CYS A 135 9.40 -19.28 1.10
C CYS A 135 9.72 -17.80 1.31
N GLY A 136 10.85 -17.34 0.75
CA GLY A 136 11.25 -15.94 0.82
C GLY A 136 12.21 -15.54 -0.29
N TYR A 137 12.28 -14.24 -0.57
CA TYR A 137 13.12 -13.68 -1.61
C TYR A 137 14.09 -12.64 -1.05
N VAL A 138 15.39 -12.82 -1.32
CA VAL A 138 16.42 -11.83 -0.97
C VAL A 138 16.42 -10.71 -2.01
N PHE A 139 16.02 -9.51 -1.61
CA PHE A 139 15.91 -8.37 -2.51
C PHE A 139 17.05 -7.36 -2.36
N LYS A 140 17.80 -7.40 -1.24
CA LYS A 140 18.91 -6.48 -0.99
C LYS A 140 20.01 -7.17 -0.19
N VAL A 141 21.26 -6.90 -0.53
CA VAL A 141 22.44 -7.40 0.19
C VAL A 141 23.36 -6.22 0.47
N GLU A 142 23.77 -6.08 1.73
CA GLU A 142 24.70 -5.05 2.19
C GLU A 142 25.88 -5.68 2.91
N TYR A 143 26.98 -4.94 2.97
CA TYR A 143 28.15 -5.31 3.74
C TYR A 143 28.41 -4.24 4.79
N THR A 144 28.53 -4.65 6.05
CA THR A 144 28.91 -3.73 7.12
C THR A 144 30.38 -3.35 7.00
N GLU A 145 30.81 -2.32 7.74
CA GLU A 145 32.23 -1.90 7.81
C GLU A 145 33.16 -3.05 8.25
N ARG A 146 32.63 -4.01 9.02
CA ARG A 146 33.34 -5.23 9.44
C ARG A 146 33.31 -6.35 8.39
N LYS A 147 32.93 -6.05 7.14
CA LYS A 147 32.71 -7.00 6.03
C LYS A 147 31.68 -8.09 6.32
N LYS A 148 30.78 -7.88 7.29
CA LYS A 148 29.68 -8.81 7.56
C LYS A 148 28.60 -8.65 6.50
N ARG A 149 28.12 -9.76 5.94
CA ARG A 149 27.06 -9.73 4.92
C ARG A 149 25.68 -9.70 5.57
N LEU A 150 24.92 -8.65 5.33
CA LEU A 150 23.51 -8.51 5.68
C LEU A 150 22.65 -8.81 4.46
N SER A 151 21.71 -9.74 4.59
CA SER A 151 20.78 -10.12 3.52
C SER A 151 19.37 -9.76 3.95
N TYR A 152 18.73 -8.86 3.21
CA TYR A 152 17.35 -8.44 3.40
C TYR A 152 16.46 -9.34 2.56
N LEU A 153 15.53 -10.02 3.23
CA LEU A 153 14.59 -10.93 2.60
C LEU A 153 13.15 -10.55 2.92
N ARG A 154 12.26 -10.77 1.95
CA ARG A 154 10.81 -10.74 2.15
C ARG A 154 10.36 -12.17 2.38
N LEU A 155 9.68 -12.42 3.50
CA LEU A 155 9.11 -13.74 3.79
C LEU A 155 7.66 -13.81 3.29
N TYR A 156 7.38 -14.77 2.42
CA TYR A 156 6.06 -14.98 1.82
C TYR A 156 5.26 -16.07 2.55
N HIS A 157 5.91 -17.18 2.90
CA HIS A 157 5.28 -18.32 3.56
C HIS A 157 6.21 -18.96 4.58
N GLY A 158 5.62 -19.65 5.56
CA GLY A 158 6.31 -20.30 6.67
C GLY A 158 6.90 -19.32 7.68
N THR A 159 7.34 -19.85 8.81
CA THR A 159 8.01 -19.09 9.88
C THR A 159 9.50 -19.39 9.88
N LEU A 160 10.29 -18.36 10.19
CA LEU A 160 11.73 -18.45 10.32
C LEU A 160 12.13 -18.31 11.78
N HIS A 161 12.91 -19.24 12.33
CA HIS A 161 13.44 -19.13 13.68
C HIS A 161 14.95 -18.92 13.69
N LEU A 162 15.41 -18.20 14.71
CA LEU A 162 16.84 -18.09 15.00
C LEU A 162 17.41 -19.51 15.22
N ARG A 163 18.60 -19.77 14.64
CA ARG A 163 19.30 -21.07 14.65
C ARG A 163 18.75 -22.12 13.69
N ASP A 164 17.71 -21.81 12.92
CA ASP A 164 17.26 -22.69 11.85
C ASP A 164 18.35 -22.92 10.81
N THR A 165 18.32 -24.12 10.22
CA THR A 165 19.21 -24.49 9.12
C THR A 165 18.42 -24.52 7.82
N LEU A 166 18.58 -23.46 7.04
CA LEU A 166 17.94 -23.32 5.74
C LEU A 166 18.68 -24.12 4.67
N LEU A 167 17.92 -24.81 3.83
CA LEU A 167 18.45 -25.48 2.66
C LEU A 167 18.16 -24.63 1.42
N LEU A 168 19.20 -23.97 0.89
CA LEU A 168 19.07 -23.20 -0.34
C LEU A 168 18.96 -24.14 -1.55
N SER A 169 18.32 -23.67 -2.63
CA SER A 169 18.08 -24.41 -3.88
C SER A 169 19.33 -25.04 -4.52
N LYS A 170 20.54 -24.64 -4.10
CA LYS A 170 21.83 -25.19 -4.52
C LYS A 170 22.45 -26.20 -3.53
N LYS A 171 21.65 -26.86 -2.68
CA LYS A 171 22.08 -27.81 -1.62
C LYS A 171 23.03 -27.21 -0.55
N LYS A 172 23.17 -25.89 -0.49
CA LYS A 172 23.96 -25.22 0.55
C LYS A 172 23.08 -25.06 1.79
N LYS A 173 23.54 -25.62 2.91
CA LYS A 173 22.92 -25.40 4.22
C LYS A 173 23.45 -24.11 4.82
N ILE A 174 22.57 -23.25 5.28
CA ILE A 174 22.91 -22.01 5.98
C ILE A 174 22.24 -22.04 7.33
N LYS A 175 23.02 -21.83 8.39
CA LYS A 175 22.49 -21.66 9.74
C LYS A 175 22.25 -20.18 10.01
N ILE A 176 21.07 -19.86 10.52
CA ILE A 176 20.74 -18.50 10.92
C ILE A 176 21.34 -18.24 12.29
N THR A 177 22.32 -17.36 12.35
CA THR A 177 23.01 -17.02 13.60
C THR A 177 22.49 -15.72 14.22
N GLU A 178 22.05 -14.79 13.38
CA GLU A 178 21.53 -13.50 13.79
C GLU A 178 20.41 -13.10 12.83
N MET A 179 19.35 -12.58 13.41
CA MET A 179 18.14 -12.17 12.72
C MET A 179 17.61 -10.88 13.34
N CYS A 180 17.24 -9.93 12.50
CA CYS A 180 16.59 -8.69 12.89
C CYS A 180 15.37 -8.42 12.01
N ILE A 181 14.39 -7.73 12.54
CA ILE A 181 13.22 -7.24 11.81
C ILE A 181 13.10 -5.72 11.95
N PRO A 182 12.67 -4.98 10.92
CA PRO A 182 12.31 -3.58 11.06
C PRO A 182 11.03 -3.45 11.90
N SER A 183 11.08 -2.70 12.99
CA SER A 183 9.93 -2.42 13.86
C SER A 183 9.98 -0.98 14.35
N ASN A 184 8.88 -0.24 14.20
CA ASN A 184 8.74 1.15 14.64
C ASN A 184 9.87 2.10 14.17
N GLY A 185 10.39 1.89 12.96
CA GLY A 185 11.47 2.70 12.39
C GLY A 185 12.88 2.29 12.81
N GLU A 186 13.02 1.29 13.68
CA GLU A 186 14.30 0.74 14.13
C GLU A 186 14.50 -0.69 13.60
N ILE A 187 15.75 -1.17 13.62
CA ILE A 187 16.08 -2.57 13.32
C ILE A 187 16.30 -3.26 14.66
N VAL A 188 15.38 -4.14 15.04
CA VAL A 188 15.42 -4.84 16.33
C VAL A 188 15.82 -6.31 16.14
N PRO A 189 16.62 -6.90 17.06
CA PRO A 189 16.87 -8.34 17.07
C PRO A 189 15.56 -9.13 17.23
N ALA A 190 15.44 -10.24 16.53
CA ALA A 190 14.26 -11.10 16.58
C ALA A 190 14.64 -12.59 16.61
N ASP A 191 13.87 -13.37 17.37
CA ASP A 191 14.05 -14.82 17.50
C ASP A 191 13.16 -15.63 16.54
N HIS A 192 12.11 -15.00 16.02
CA HIS A 192 11.22 -15.56 15.00
C HIS A 192 10.79 -14.47 14.01
N ALA A 193 10.41 -14.88 12.81
CA ALA A 193 9.79 -14.02 11.82
C ALA A 193 8.65 -14.75 11.12
N CYS A 194 7.57 -14.02 10.85
CA CYS A 194 6.31 -14.51 10.31
C CYS A 194 6.17 -14.24 8.79
N PRO A 195 5.32 -15.00 8.08
CA PRO A 195 4.91 -14.65 6.73
C PRO A 195 4.44 -13.20 6.70
N GLY A 196 4.81 -12.43 5.68
CA GLY A 196 4.43 -11.02 5.63
C GLY A 196 5.47 -10.06 6.19
N GLU A 197 6.54 -10.54 6.82
CA GLU A 197 7.62 -9.68 7.32
C GLU A 197 8.80 -9.49 6.35
N ILE A 198 9.56 -8.43 6.59
CA ILE A 198 10.91 -8.23 6.03
C ILE A 198 11.90 -8.60 7.11
N VAL A 199 12.84 -9.48 6.78
CA VAL A 199 13.83 -10.00 7.72
C VAL A 199 15.23 -9.66 7.24
N ILE A 200 16.11 -9.33 8.17
CA ILE A 200 17.51 -9.04 7.94
C ILE A 200 18.32 -10.15 8.58
N LEU A 201 19.01 -10.94 7.75
CA LEU A 201 19.87 -12.03 8.21
C LEU A 201 21.33 -11.64 8.08
N ALA A 202 22.08 -11.83 9.16
CA ALA A 202 23.52 -11.74 9.10
C ALA A 202 24.09 -13.12 8.75
N LEU A 203 24.59 -13.25 7.53
CA LEU A 203 25.12 -14.52 7.01
C LEU A 203 26.65 -14.44 6.96
N PHE A 204 27.30 -15.52 7.40
CA PHE A 204 28.75 -15.70 7.31
C PHE A 204 29.16 -16.28 5.95
#